data_AF-A0A924CEL0-F1
#
_entry.id   AF-A0A924CEL0-F1
#
_cell.length_a   1.000
_cell.length_b   1.000
_cell.length_c   1.000
_cell.angle_alpha   90.00
_cell.angle_beta   90.00
_cell.angle_gamma   90.00
#
_symmetry.space_group_name_H-M   'P 1'
#
loop_
_entity.id
_entity.type
_entity.pdbx_description
1 polymer ?
#
loop_
_entity_poly.entity_id
_entity_poly.type
_entity_poly.pdbx_seq_one_letter_code
_entity_poly.pdbx_strand_id
1 'polypeptide(L)' 'MSAKNNGSVKLSETDKVNAYMQNLQHQLVEVVKKLRQIILSTDKEIKEEVKWHAPVFFILAG' A
#
# COMPACT_ATOMS: atom_id res chain seq x y z
N MET A 1 10.66 -25.97 -29.12
CA MET A 1 9.53 -25.48 -28.31
C MET A 1 10.08 -25.26 -26.90
N SER A 2 10.41 -24.01 -26.53
CA SER A 2 10.95 -23.68 -25.20
C SER A 2 9.85 -23.08 -24.34
N ALA A 3 9.72 -23.62 -23.12
CA ALA A 3 8.69 -23.29 -22.14
C ALA A 3 8.72 -21.80 -21.73
N LYS A 4 7.54 -21.20 -21.66
CA LYS A 4 7.31 -19.83 -21.17
C LYS A 4 7.64 -19.74 -19.69
N ASN A 5 8.53 -18.83 -19.33
CA ASN A 5 8.84 -18.49 -17.94
C ASN A 5 7.68 -17.66 -17.37
N ASN A 6 6.92 -18.23 -16.42
CA ASN A 6 5.75 -17.60 -15.82
C ASN A 6 6.23 -16.58 -14.76
N GLY A 7 6.62 -15.39 -15.21
CA GLY A 7 7.11 -14.32 -14.34
C GLY A 7 6.01 -13.82 -13.41
N SER A 8 6.07 -14.17 -12.13
CA SER A 8 5.21 -13.61 -11.09
C SER A 8 5.41 -12.09 -11.03
N VAL A 9 4.37 -11.32 -11.38
CA VAL A 9 4.38 -9.85 -11.26
C VAL A 9 4.57 -9.49 -9.79
N LYS A 10 5.70 -8.87 -9.44
CA LYS A 10 5.92 -8.36 -8.09
C LYS A 10 5.04 -7.12 -7.89
N LEU A 11 4.06 -7.21 -7.00
CA LEU A 11 3.20 -6.08 -6.63
C LEU A 11 4.03 -4.95 -6.00
N SER A 12 3.66 -3.70 -6.28
CA SER A 12 4.23 -2.54 -5.59
C SER A 12 3.79 -2.52 -4.12
N GLU A 13 4.48 -1.76 -3.26
CA GLU A 13 4.06 -1.61 -1.87
C GLU A 13 2.69 -0.94 -1.75
N THR A 14 2.39 0.04 -2.61
CA THR A 14 1.05 0.66 -2.74
C THR A 14 -0.02 -0.38 -3.11
N ASP A 15 0.26 -1.31 -4.02
CA ASP A 15 -0.69 -2.37 -4.37
C ASP A 15 -0.98 -3.30 -3.20
N LYS A 16 0.04 -3.60 -2.38
CA LYS A 16 -0.16 -4.38 -1.15
C LYS A 16 -0.99 -3.63 -0.12
N VAL A 17 -0.77 -2.33 0.06
CA VAL A 17 -1.61 -1.50 0.93
C VAL A 17 -3.04 -1.43 0.39
N ASN A 18 -3.23 -1.36 -0.94
CA ASN A 18 -4.56 -1.43 -1.55
C ASN A 18 -5.27 -2.74 -1.23
N ALA A 19 -4.58 -3.87 -1.38
CA ALA A 19 -5.12 -5.18 -1.01
C ALA A 19 -5.44 -5.30 0.48
N TYR A 20 -4.60 -4.72 1.35
CA TYR A 20 -4.89 -4.62 2.78
C TYR A 20 -6.18 -3.83 3.04
N MET A 21 -6.31 -2.65 2.44
CA MET A 21 -7.48 -1.77 2.62
C MET A 21 -8.78 -2.37 2.08
N GLN A 22 -8.71 -3.21 1.03
CA GLN A 22 -9.87 -3.93 0.49
C GLN A 22 -10.40 -4.99 1.47
N ASN A 23 -9.52 -5.61 2.26
CA ASN A 23 -9.88 -6.68 3.20
C ASN A 23 -10.06 -6.17 4.65
N LEU A 24 -9.84 -4.87 4.91
CA LEU A 24 -9.93 -4.30 6.25
C LEU A 24 -11.39 -4.23 6.73
N GLN A 25 -11.75 -5.15 7.61
CA GLN A 25 -13.06 -5.17 8.29
C GLN A 25 -12.96 -4.49 9.66
N HIS A 26 -13.20 -3.18 9.69
CA HIS A 26 -13.22 -2.40 10.92
C HIS A 26 -14.27 -1.28 10.85
N GLN A 27 -14.93 -0.96 11.98
CA GLN A 27 -15.98 0.06 12.04
C GLN A 27 -15.50 1.46 11.60
N LEU A 28 -14.18 1.70 11.69
CA LEU A 28 -13.53 2.96 11.33
C LEU A 28 -12.84 2.94 9.95
N VAL A 29 -13.14 1.97 9.09
CA VAL A 29 -12.46 1.81 7.78
C VAL A 29 -12.49 3.08 6.92
N GLU A 30 -13.61 3.82 6.94
CA GLU A 30 -13.73 5.07 6.18
C GLU A 30 -12.82 6.18 6.73
N VAL A 31 -12.63 6.24 8.05
CA VAL A 31 -11.67 7.16 8.68
C VAL A 31 -10.25 6.83 8.23
N VAL A 32 -9.88 5.55 8.25
CA VAL A 32 -8.55 5.09 7.79
C VAL A 32 -8.31 5.45 6.33
N LYS A 33 -9.31 5.22 5.45
CA LYS A 33 -9.23 5.61 4.03
C LYS A 33 -9.00 7.11 3.87
N LYS A 34 -9.71 7.95 4.63
CA LYS A 34 -9.55 9.40 4.59
C LYS A 34 -8.20 9.85 5.11
N LEU A 35 -7.72 9.30 6.21
CA LEU A 35 -6.38 9.62 6.72
C LEU A 35 -5.30 9.25 5.71
N ARG A 36 -5.36 8.05 5.11
CA ARG A 36 -4.45 7.63 4.04
C ARG A 36 -4.47 8.61 2.86
N GLN A 37 -5.67 9.00 2.39
CA GLN A 37 -5.81 9.96 1.30
C GLN A 37 -5.16 11.31 1.65
N ILE A 38 -5.40 11.82 2.86
CA ILE A 38 -4.83 13.08 3.33
C ILE A 38 -3.31 12.99 3.37
N ILE A 39 -2.75 11.97 4.03
CA ILE A 39 -1.30 11.78 4.16
C ILE A 39 -0.61 11.69 2.79
N LEU A 40 -1.15 10.89 1.85
CA LEU A 40 -0.55 10.77 0.52
C LEU A 40 -0.70 12.03 -0.35
N SER A 41 -1.61 12.93 0.01
CA SER A 41 -1.81 14.20 -0.71
C SER A 41 -0.88 15.33 -0.24
N THR A 42 -0.26 15.21 0.95
CA THR A 42 0.57 16.29 1.51
C THR A 42 1.93 16.39 0.82
N ASP A 43 2.51 15.26 0.42
CA ASP A 43 3.82 15.21 -0.22
C ASP A 43 3.93 13.98 -1.14
N LYS A 44 4.43 14.18 -2.36
CA LYS A 44 4.65 13.13 -3.36
C LYS A 44 5.78 12.16 -3.00
N GLU A 45 6.66 12.54 -2.10
CA GLU A 45 7.79 11.71 -1.67
C GLU A 45 7.38 10.69 -0.59
N ILE A 46 6.21 10.88 0.03
CA ILE A 46 5.66 9.91 0.97
C ILE A 46 5.43 8.59 0.26
N LYS A 47 6.04 7.54 0.82
CA LYS A 47 5.84 6.15 0.46
C LYS A 47 4.99 5.48 1.53
N GLU A 48 4.39 4.35 1.15
CA GLU A 48 3.60 3.53 2.04
C GLU A 48 3.94 2.05 1.85
N GLU A 49 3.80 1.29 2.92
CA GLU A 49 3.96 -0.16 2.94
C GLU A 49 3.06 -0.77 4.03
N VAL A 50 2.96 -2.10 4.05
CA VAL A 50 2.28 -2.81 5.14
C VAL A 50 3.33 -3.34 6.11
N LYS A 51 3.28 -2.90 7.38
CA LYS A 51 4.08 -3.43 8.49
C LYS A 51 3.18 -3.66 9.70
N TRP A 52 3.43 -4.71 10.46
CA TRP A 52 2.68 -5.06 11.68
C TRP A 52 1.15 -5.11 11.48
N HIS A 53 0.70 -5.59 10.32
CA HIS A 53 -0.72 -5.61 9.93
C HIS A 53 -1.39 -4.22 9.86
N ALA A 54 -0.65 -3.17 9.53
CA ALA A 54 -1.16 -1.82 9.31
C ALA A 54 -0.43 -1.10 8.15
N PRO A 55 -1.07 -0.11 7.51
CA PRO A 55 -0.39 0.81 6.60
C PRO A 55 0.57 1.70 7.39
N VAL A 56 1.82 1.79 6.93
CA VAL A 56 2.85 2.68 7.48
C VAL A 56 3.29 3.66 6.40
N PHE A 57 3.50 4.93 6.76
CA PHE A 57 3.90 6.00 5.86
C PHE A 57 5.28 6.52 6.25
N PHE A 58 6.13 6.78 5.26
CA PHE A 58 7.50 7.23 5.49
C PHE A 58 8.04 8.05 4.31
N ILE A 59 9.07 8.84 4.57
CA ILE A 59 9.88 9.52 3.56
C ILE A 59 11.28 8.91 3.64
N LEU A 60 11.90 8.61 2.49
CA LEU A 60 13.30 8.22 2.45
C LEU A 60 14.14 9.49 2.55
N ALA A 61 14.88 9.66 3.64
CA ALA A 61 15.88 10.72 3.71
C ALA A 61 16.93 10.45 2.62
N GLY A 62 17.07 11.40 1.69
CA GLY A 62 18.10 11.40 0.64
C GLY A 62 19.48 11.73 1.17
#